data_AF-A0A0G2J7B9-F1
#
_entry.id   AF-A0A0G2J7B9-F1
#
_cell.length_a   1.000
_cell.length_b   1.000
_cell.length_c   1.000
_cell.angle_alpha   90.00
_cell.angle_beta   90.00
_cell.angle_gamma   90.00
#
_symmetry.space_group_name_H-M   'P 1'
#
loop_
_entity.id
_entity.type
_entity.pdbx_description
1 polymer ?
#
loop_
_entity_poly.entity_id
_entity_poly.type
_entity_poly.pdbx_seq_one_letter_code
_entity_poly.pdbx_strand_id
1 'polypeptide(L)'
;MMSGFAALHSKYVLQTTIPIRRFVPAASFSRRGPAKQAFIRGPVPSSQSLPHTPRIRRFCQKSTALMVITRKPNFSMLHTTSRAAQGAGLAQPVTASRGPSIDEIDSSLSDAPIDIEPPVSGTRRPSASASKSSTVGIFDPETNADIPADVDEVKEALSRPPPVNSSYLPLPWKGRLGYACLNTYLRTSNPPVFCARTCRISSILENRHPLQDSTQPAHRTKNRPDLEQPPDIERGLAYVQALGLANARDIVKMLRWNERYGIKFMRLSSEMFPFASHAEYGYRLEPFAADVLAEAGRVAAELQHRLTVHPGQFTQLASPRSTVTENSVRDLEYHAEMLRLLKLPPQQDRDAVMILHMGGVFGDKQATLDRFRKTYRTLSGDIKNRLVLENDDVSWTVHDLLPICEELNIPLVLDYHHHNINFDADKIREGTLDIMSLYDRIAATWTRKGITQKMHYSEPTPSAITKTQRRKHNTRVQMLPPCNPTMDLMIEAKDKEQAVFELMRTYKLPELDGMGEKKQRRRRRQRRGR
;
A
#
# COMPACT_ATOMS: atom_id res chain seq x y z
N MET A 1 64.14 36.12 -7.08
CA MET A 1 64.31 34.68 -7.37
C MET A 1 62.95 34.20 -7.86
N MET A 2 62.78 33.89 -9.15
CA MET A 2 63.04 32.59 -9.77
C MET A 2 62.19 31.45 -9.16
N SER A 3 61.51 30.58 -9.92
CA SER A 3 60.91 30.62 -11.28
C SER A 3 60.39 29.20 -11.57
N GLY A 4 59.14 29.02 -12.00
CA GLY A 4 58.60 27.68 -12.24
C GLY A 4 57.32 27.68 -13.09
N PHE A 5 57.49 27.73 -14.41
CA PHE A 5 56.40 27.63 -15.38
C PHE A 5 56.15 26.16 -15.78
N ALA A 6 54.88 25.75 -15.80
CA ALA A 6 54.43 24.61 -16.61
C ALA A 6 52.95 24.81 -16.98
N ALA A 7 52.65 24.92 -18.27
CA ALA A 7 51.27 25.03 -18.77
C ALA A 7 51.16 24.38 -20.15
N LEU A 8 50.30 23.37 -20.31
CA LEU A 8 49.88 22.89 -21.63
C LEU A 8 48.58 22.06 -21.56
N HIS A 9 47.54 22.62 -22.20
CA HIS A 9 46.50 21.96 -22.99
C HIS A 9 46.01 20.54 -22.62
N SER A 10 44.69 20.44 -22.45
CA SER A 10 43.92 19.60 -23.38
C SER A 10 42.57 20.25 -23.72
N LYS A 11 42.19 20.22 -25.01
CA LYS A 11 40.87 20.62 -25.51
C LYS A 11 40.14 19.35 -25.93
N TYR A 12 38.91 19.12 -25.49
CA TYR A 12 37.87 18.46 -26.32
C TYR A 12 36.47 18.74 -25.77
N VAL A 13 35.72 19.59 -26.49
CA VAL A 13 34.27 19.76 -26.32
C VAL A 13 33.61 19.25 -27.60
N LEU A 14 32.81 18.19 -27.50
CA LEU A 14 32.05 17.65 -28.61
C LEU A 14 30.59 18.13 -28.55
N GLN A 15 30.35 19.31 -29.13
CA GLN A 15 28.99 19.74 -29.48
C GLN A 15 28.56 19.05 -30.77
N THR A 16 27.55 18.17 -30.69
CA THR A 16 26.82 17.68 -31.87
C THR A 16 25.44 18.33 -31.91
N THR A 17 25.33 19.47 -32.59
CA THR A 17 24.07 20.14 -32.88
C THR A 17 23.32 19.42 -34.01
N ILE A 18 22.03 19.13 -33.80
CA ILE A 18 21.12 18.63 -34.84
C ILE A 18 19.98 19.66 -35.00
N PRO A 19 19.74 20.20 -36.20
CA PRO A 19 18.81 21.31 -36.39
C PRO A 19 17.34 20.86 -36.35
N ILE A 20 16.59 21.35 -35.36
CA ILE A 20 15.13 21.17 -35.29
C ILE A 20 14.46 22.11 -36.31
N ARG A 21 13.93 21.56 -37.41
CA ARG A 21 13.05 22.32 -38.30
C ARG A 21 11.69 22.55 -37.62
N ARG A 22 11.26 23.81 -37.54
CA ARG A 22 9.89 24.20 -37.17
C ARG A 22 8.89 23.59 -38.17
N PHE A 23 7.78 23.07 -37.67
CA PHE A 23 6.58 22.81 -38.46
C PHE A 23 5.45 23.75 -38.01
N VAL A 24 4.74 24.30 -38.99
CA VAL A 24 3.51 25.09 -38.79
C VAL A 24 2.35 24.25 -39.35
N PRO A 25 1.21 24.12 -38.64
CA PRO A 25 0.09 23.31 -39.11
C PRO A 25 -0.76 24.07 -40.14
N ALA A 26 -1.18 23.40 -41.22
CA ALA A 26 -2.13 23.95 -42.17
C ALA A 26 -2.97 22.88 -42.90
N ALA A 27 -4.27 23.20 -43.02
CA ALA A 27 -5.22 22.72 -44.02
C ALA A 27 -5.71 21.25 -44.01
N SER A 28 -6.88 21.09 -44.63
CA SER A 28 -7.73 19.90 -44.69
C SER A 28 -8.07 19.55 -46.16
N PHE A 29 -9.09 18.71 -46.39
CA PHE A 29 -9.57 18.20 -47.71
C PHE A 29 -8.65 17.15 -48.40
N SER A 30 -9.14 16.21 -49.21
CA SER A 30 -10.47 15.54 -49.25
C SER A 30 -10.40 14.23 -50.06
N ARG A 31 -11.55 13.56 -50.31
CA ARG A 31 -11.70 12.32 -51.10
C ARG A 31 -11.33 12.50 -52.58
N ARG A 32 -10.71 11.49 -53.22
CA ARG A 32 -11.24 10.74 -54.41
C ARG A 32 -10.22 9.80 -55.09
N GLY A 33 -10.72 8.67 -55.62
CA GLY A 33 -10.31 8.13 -56.93
C GLY A 33 -9.15 7.11 -57.01
N PRO A 34 -9.30 5.99 -57.74
CA PRO A 34 -8.20 5.03 -58.01
C PRO A 34 -7.89 4.81 -59.52
N ALA A 35 -6.61 4.64 -59.84
CA ALA A 35 -6.04 4.09 -61.09
C ALA A 35 -4.52 3.87 -60.88
N LYS A 36 -3.74 3.08 -61.64
CA LYS A 36 -3.94 1.87 -62.47
C LYS A 36 -2.56 1.19 -62.60
N GLN A 37 -2.54 -0.03 -63.13
CA GLN A 37 -1.37 -0.91 -63.36
C GLN A 37 -0.12 -0.26 -64.00
N ALA A 38 1.05 -0.82 -63.67
CA ALA A 38 2.20 -0.94 -64.58
C ALA A 38 2.88 -2.31 -64.39
N PHE A 39 3.26 -2.97 -65.50
CA PHE A 39 3.97 -4.25 -65.56
C PHE A 39 5.47 -4.01 -65.81
N ILE A 40 6.36 -4.80 -65.18
CA ILE A 40 7.64 -5.23 -65.76
C ILE A 40 7.84 -6.72 -65.41
N ARG A 41 8.43 -7.52 -66.32
CA ARG A 41 8.64 -8.98 -66.18
C ARG A 41 10.12 -9.37 -66.14
N GLY A 42 10.45 -10.30 -65.23
CA GLY A 42 11.53 -11.29 -65.37
C GLY A 42 12.98 -10.79 -65.21
N PRO A 43 13.98 -11.70 -65.36
CA PRO A 43 13.88 -13.14 -65.65
C PRO A 43 14.21 -14.05 -64.44
N VAL A 44 14.24 -15.38 -64.67
CA VAL A 44 14.57 -16.44 -63.70
C VAL A 44 15.62 -17.40 -64.29
N PRO A 45 16.62 -17.82 -63.49
CA PRO A 45 17.20 -19.17 -63.52
C PRO A 45 17.01 -19.84 -62.12
N SER A 46 16.38 -21.01 -61.95
CA SER A 46 16.65 -22.37 -62.46
C SER A 46 17.53 -23.25 -61.53
N SER A 47 16.86 -23.93 -60.60
CA SER A 47 17.11 -25.32 -60.11
C SER A 47 18.54 -25.91 -60.01
N GLN A 48 18.96 -26.24 -58.77
CA GLN A 48 19.72 -27.42 -58.29
C GLN A 48 20.04 -27.21 -56.78
N SER A 49 20.29 -28.19 -55.91
CA SER A 49 19.99 -29.65 -55.87
C SER A 49 20.11 -30.12 -54.40
N LEU A 50 19.40 -31.17 -53.99
CA LEU A 50 19.63 -31.82 -52.68
C LEU A 50 20.92 -32.66 -52.71
N PRO A 51 21.55 -32.91 -51.54
CA PRO A 51 21.54 -34.30 -51.08
C PRO A 51 21.37 -34.51 -49.55
N HIS A 52 20.77 -35.66 -49.24
CA HIS A 52 20.92 -36.54 -48.07
C HIS A 52 21.04 -36.04 -46.61
N THR A 53 20.29 -36.75 -45.76
CA THR A 53 20.49 -36.85 -44.29
C THR A 53 21.42 -38.02 -43.96
N PRO A 54 21.84 -38.18 -42.70
CA PRO A 54 21.17 -39.22 -41.93
C PRO A 54 20.75 -38.81 -40.50
N ARG A 55 19.84 -39.61 -39.91
CA ARG A 55 19.42 -39.53 -38.50
C ARG A 55 20.40 -40.30 -37.61
N ILE A 56 20.55 -39.89 -36.35
CA ILE A 56 20.92 -40.79 -35.25
C ILE A 56 19.84 -40.74 -34.15
N ARG A 57 19.43 -41.92 -33.67
CA ARG A 57 18.58 -42.15 -32.49
C ARG A 57 19.26 -43.22 -31.62
N ARG A 58 19.59 -42.90 -30.37
CA ARG A 58 19.54 -43.82 -29.21
C ARG A 58 19.06 -42.98 -28.03
N PHE A 59 17.90 -43.22 -27.41
CA PHE A 59 17.42 -44.37 -26.64
C PHE A 59 18.13 -44.60 -25.29
N CYS A 60 17.38 -44.23 -24.24
CA CYS A 60 17.39 -44.67 -22.85
C CYS A 60 18.25 -45.87 -22.45
N GLN A 61 18.88 -45.76 -21.27
CA GLN A 61 19.02 -46.90 -20.37
C GLN A 61 18.66 -46.49 -18.93
N LYS A 62 18.13 -47.44 -18.16
CA LYS A 62 17.83 -47.29 -16.73
C LYS A 62 19.07 -47.69 -15.91
N SER A 63 19.13 -47.26 -14.65
CA SER A 63 19.70 -48.09 -13.59
C SER A 63 18.82 -48.01 -12.34
N THR A 64 18.93 -48.99 -11.44
CA THR A 64 17.99 -49.23 -10.34
C THR A 64 18.69 -50.07 -9.25
N ALA A 65 18.16 -50.04 -8.02
CA ALA A 65 18.53 -50.92 -6.88
C ALA A 65 19.89 -50.61 -6.20
N LEU A 66 20.09 -50.83 -4.88
CA LEU A 66 19.15 -51.23 -3.81
C LEU A 66 19.62 -50.71 -2.41
N MET A 67 18.66 -50.64 -1.47
CA MET A 67 18.67 -50.87 0.01
C MET A 67 19.98 -51.07 0.82
N VAL A 68 20.01 -50.92 2.16
CA VAL A 68 18.95 -50.73 3.19
C VAL A 68 19.28 -49.47 4.06
N ILE A 69 19.01 -49.22 5.37
CA ILE A 69 18.47 -49.91 6.59
C ILE A 69 17.35 -49.04 7.22
N THR A 70 16.62 -49.57 8.20
CA THR A 70 15.43 -48.97 8.87
C THR A 70 15.75 -48.04 10.05
N ARG A 71 14.82 -47.11 10.34
CA ARG A 71 13.99 -47.16 11.57
C ARG A 71 12.79 -46.20 11.50
N LYS A 72 11.62 -46.68 11.94
CA LYS A 72 10.41 -45.93 12.32
C LYS A 72 9.97 -46.42 13.71
N PRO A 73 9.25 -45.60 14.48
CA PRO A 73 8.16 -46.08 15.33
C PRO A 73 6.81 -45.73 14.69
N ASN A 74 5.89 -46.70 14.66
CA ASN A 74 4.46 -46.40 14.61
C ASN A 74 3.96 -46.30 16.06
N PHE A 75 2.92 -45.52 16.31
CA PHE A 75 1.98 -45.79 17.39
C PHE A 75 0.55 -45.56 16.88
N SER A 76 -0.36 -46.42 17.29
CA SER A 76 -1.79 -46.35 16.96
C SER A 76 -2.61 -46.75 18.18
N MET A 77 -3.85 -46.26 18.19
CA MET A 77 -4.89 -46.33 19.21
C MET A 77 -4.84 -47.51 20.21
N LEU A 78 -5.10 -47.17 21.48
CA LEU A 78 -6.03 -47.93 22.30
C LEU A 78 -7.15 -47.00 22.80
N HIS A 79 -8.38 -47.50 22.79
CA HIS A 79 -9.53 -46.84 23.42
C HIS A 79 -9.59 -47.21 24.91
N THR A 80 -10.06 -46.27 25.73
CA THR A 80 -10.81 -46.60 26.95
C THR A 80 -12.10 -45.79 26.99
N THR A 81 -13.22 -46.49 27.11
CA THR A 81 -14.57 -45.89 27.18
C THR A 81 -15.33 -46.45 28.38
N SER A 82 -15.80 -45.57 29.26
CA SER A 82 -16.84 -45.83 30.25
C SER A 82 -17.64 -44.53 30.35
N ARG A 83 -18.97 -44.40 30.18
CA ARG A 83 -20.14 -45.22 30.57
C ARG A 83 -20.25 -45.46 32.09
N ALA A 84 -21.43 -45.44 32.73
CA ALA A 84 -22.66 -44.64 32.58
C ALA A 84 -23.67 -45.05 33.68
N ALA A 85 -24.26 -44.09 34.40
CA ALA A 85 -25.54 -44.16 35.12
C ALA A 85 -25.94 -42.70 35.49
N GLN A 86 -27.16 -42.16 35.33
CA GLN A 86 -28.56 -42.62 35.46
C GLN A 86 -29.17 -42.40 36.87
N GLY A 87 -30.44 -41.96 36.90
CA GLY A 87 -31.16 -41.38 38.06
C GLY A 87 -31.34 -39.86 37.85
N ALA A 88 -32.46 -39.29 37.42
CA ALA A 88 -33.87 -39.38 37.86
C ALA A 88 -34.11 -38.75 39.26
N GLY A 89 -35.03 -37.79 39.45
CA GLY A 89 -35.88 -37.08 38.49
C GLY A 89 -36.98 -36.22 39.17
N LEU A 90 -37.91 -35.69 38.37
CA LEU A 90 -39.25 -35.16 38.73
C LEU A 90 -39.42 -33.86 39.56
N ALA A 91 -40.35 -33.03 39.04
CA ALA A 91 -41.30 -32.15 39.72
C ALA A 91 -40.89 -30.78 40.34
N GLN A 92 -41.74 -29.78 40.05
CA GLN A 92 -41.92 -28.48 40.73
C GLN A 92 -43.24 -28.56 41.56
N PRO A 93 -43.96 -27.47 41.94
CA PRO A 93 -43.57 -26.13 42.42
C PRO A 93 -44.29 -25.75 43.76
N VAL A 94 -43.86 -24.70 44.47
CA VAL A 94 -44.67 -23.97 45.49
C VAL A 94 -44.33 -22.46 45.49
N THR A 95 -45.20 -21.61 46.04
CA THR A 95 -45.27 -20.15 45.72
C THR A 95 -45.42 -19.19 46.93
N ALA A 96 -44.78 -18.01 46.81
CA ALA A 96 -45.28 -16.67 47.16
C ALA A 96 -45.36 -16.13 48.63
N SER A 97 -45.49 -14.78 48.69
CA SER A 97 -45.66 -13.86 49.86
C SER A 97 -44.37 -13.50 50.63
N ARG A 98 -44.21 -12.31 51.25
CA ARG A 98 -45.15 -11.17 51.49
C ARG A 98 -44.37 -9.82 51.65
N GLY A 99 -45.04 -8.66 51.47
CA GLY A 99 -44.51 -7.31 51.81
C GLY A 99 -44.68 -6.93 53.30
N PRO A 100 -44.38 -5.68 53.75
CA PRO A 100 -44.84 -4.41 53.15
C PRO A 100 -43.82 -3.22 53.13
N SER A 101 -44.29 -2.01 52.81
CA SER A 101 -43.65 -0.66 52.94
C SER A 101 -44.08 0.03 54.28
N ILE A 102 -43.85 1.31 54.63
CA ILE A 102 -43.51 2.61 53.96
C ILE A 102 -42.78 3.54 55.01
N ASP A 103 -42.16 4.72 54.76
CA ASP A 103 -42.71 6.09 54.59
C ASP A 103 -41.60 7.17 54.31
N GLU A 104 -41.98 8.25 53.58
CA GLU A 104 -41.52 9.68 53.54
C GLU A 104 -39.99 10.06 53.56
N ILE A 105 -39.51 11.23 53.07
CA ILE A 105 -40.08 12.59 52.86
C ILE A 105 -39.64 13.24 51.51
N ASP A 106 -40.63 13.76 50.77
CA ASP A 106 -40.77 15.05 50.02
C ASP A 106 -39.51 15.90 49.62
N SER A 107 -39.23 16.20 48.34
CA SER A 107 -39.72 17.28 47.42
C SER A 107 -38.87 18.58 47.41
N SER A 108 -38.96 19.54 46.46
CA SER A 108 -39.88 19.78 45.33
C SER A 108 -39.16 20.48 44.12
N LEU A 109 -39.90 20.74 43.03
CA LEU A 109 -39.47 21.36 41.76
C LEU A 109 -40.00 22.80 41.60
N SER A 110 -39.34 23.64 40.79
CA SER A 110 -40.02 24.49 39.76
C SER A 110 -39.07 25.35 38.90
N ASP A 111 -39.11 25.12 37.58
CA ASP A 111 -39.18 26.06 36.43
C ASP A 111 -38.19 27.25 36.20
N ALA A 112 -38.21 27.73 34.94
CA ALA A 112 -37.26 28.67 34.32
C ALA A 112 -37.88 30.09 34.10
N PRO A 113 -37.15 31.09 33.54
CA PRO A 113 -36.90 31.13 32.08
C PRO A 113 -35.49 31.64 31.67
N ILE A 114 -35.30 31.81 30.35
CA ILE A 114 -34.11 32.36 29.67
C ILE A 114 -34.40 33.79 29.21
N ASP A 115 -33.40 34.69 29.21
CA ASP A 115 -33.43 35.95 28.45
C ASP A 115 -32.03 36.34 27.93
N ILE A 116 -31.94 37.31 27.00
CA ILE A 116 -30.77 37.56 26.12
C ILE A 116 -30.37 39.05 26.07
N GLU A 117 -29.09 39.31 25.74
CA GLU A 117 -28.44 40.62 25.47
C GLU A 117 -28.09 41.51 26.70
N PRO A 118 -27.37 42.65 26.54
CA PRO A 118 -25.92 42.66 26.26
C PRO A 118 -25.16 43.67 27.17
N PRO A 119 -23.82 43.85 26.98
CA PRO A 119 -23.13 45.02 27.52
C PRO A 119 -22.41 45.87 26.45
N VAL A 120 -22.58 47.20 26.50
CA VAL A 120 -21.93 48.18 25.62
C VAL A 120 -21.11 49.20 26.44
N SER A 121 -19.79 49.22 26.23
CA SER A 121 -18.82 50.24 26.67
C SER A 121 -18.65 50.49 28.19
N GLY A 122 -17.45 50.77 28.72
CA GLY A 122 -16.12 50.72 28.11
C GLY A 122 -15.11 51.65 28.82
N THR A 123 -13.85 51.21 28.96
CA THR A 123 -12.77 52.06 29.51
C THR A 123 -11.38 51.73 28.91
N ARG A 124 -10.46 52.70 29.07
CA ARG A 124 -9.19 52.87 28.31
C ARG A 124 -8.19 51.71 28.33
N ARG A 125 -7.42 51.62 27.25
CA ARG A 125 -6.15 50.87 27.06
C ARG A 125 -5.09 51.17 28.13
N PRO A 126 -4.13 50.24 28.34
CA PRO A 126 -2.75 50.54 27.91
C PRO A 126 -2.22 49.61 26.79
N SER A 127 -0.92 49.70 26.50
CA SER A 127 -0.25 49.27 25.25
C SER A 127 -0.06 47.75 25.07
N ALA A 128 0.10 47.35 23.80
CA ALA A 128 0.26 45.96 23.38
C ALA A 128 1.66 45.37 23.65
N SER A 129 1.70 44.07 23.89
CA SER A 129 2.85 43.20 23.63
C SER A 129 2.41 42.09 22.67
N ALA A 130 3.25 41.72 21.70
CA ALA A 130 2.88 40.81 20.62
C ALA A 130 3.27 39.35 20.95
N SER A 131 2.34 38.56 21.48
CA SER A 131 2.50 37.11 21.61
C SER A 131 2.34 36.42 20.25
N LYS A 132 3.39 35.73 19.78
CA LYS A 132 3.33 34.92 18.57
C LYS A 132 2.50 33.65 18.84
N SER A 133 1.28 33.61 18.34
CA SER A 133 0.51 32.35 18.29
C SER A 133 1.09 31.43 17.22
N SER A 134 1.91 30.47 17.63
CA SER A 134 2.40 29.40 16.77
C SER A 134 1.29 28.37 16.52
N THR A 135 0.40 28.67 15.58
CA THR A 135 -0.63 27.73 15.11
C THR A 135 0.02 26.52 14.45
N VAL A 136 0.26 25.46 15.23
CA VAL A 136 0.74 24.16 14.73
C VAL A 136 -0.40 23.48 13.98
N GLY A 137 -0.56 23.87 12.71
CA GLY A 137 -1.43 23.18 11.78
C GLY A 137 -0.92 21.76 11.54
N ILE A 138 -1.82 20.77 11.57
CA ILE A 138 -1.52 19.39 11.20
C ILE A 138 -1.28 19.38 9.68
N PHE A 139 -0.01 19.50 9.29
CA PHE A 139 0.39 19.52 7.89
C PHE A 139 0.43 18.09 7.36
N ASP A 140 -0.51 17.75 6.47
CA ASP A 140 -0.58 16.45 5.81
C ASP A 140 0.66 16.24 4.90
N PRO A 141 1.54 15.28 5.19
CA PRO A 141 2.80 15.09 4.45
C PRO A 141 2.59 14.52 3.04
N GLU A 142 1.40 14.01 2.70
CA GLU A 142 1.11 13.63 1.31
C GLU A 142 0.89 14.84 0.39
N THR A 143 0.65 16.03 0.94
CA THR A 143 0.37 17.25 0.15
C THR A 143 1.54 17.62 -0.76
N ASN A 144 1.24 17.83 -2.04
CA ASN A 144 2.27 18.12 -3.04
C ASN A 144 2.73 19.59 -3.07
N ALA A 145 2.43 20.38 -2.02
CA ALA A 145 2.90 21.76 -1.90
C ALA A 145 4.43 21.83 -1.92
N ASP A 146 4.98 22.89 -2.51
CA ASP A 146 6.41 23.19 -2.39
C ASP A 146 6.60 24.13 -1.20
N ILE A 147 7.16 23.57 -0.11
CA ILE A 147 7.39 24.30 1.14
C ILE A 147 8.62 25.21 0.93
N PRO A 148 8.48 26.54 1.07
CA PRO A 148 9.64 27.44 1.08
C PRO A 148 10.53 27.05 2.26
N ALA A 149 11.80 26.77 1.98
CA ALA A 149 12.76 26.45 3.04
C ALA A 149 13.11 27.70 3.84
N ASP A 150 13.16 27.57 5.17
CA ASP A 150 13.73 28.62 6.01
C ASP A 150 15.24 28.75 5.79
N VAL A 151 15.77 29.96 5.93
CA VAL A 151 17.18 30.27 5.67
C VAL A 151 18.12 29.51 6.61
N ASP A 152 17.71 29.26 7.86
CA ASP A 152 18.50 28.51 8.83
C ASP A 152 18.33 26.99 8.65
N GLU A 153 17.15 26.49 8.26
CA GLU A 153 16.99 25.09 7.80
C GLU A 153 17.94 24.78 6.62
N VAL A 154 18.12 25.72 5.67
CA VAL A 154 19.04 25.54 4.54
C VAL A 154 20.50 25.51 5.00
N LYS A 155 20.90 26.36 5.95
CA LYS A 155 22.28 26.35 6.50
C LYS A 155 22.59 25.02 7.20
N GLU A 156 21.66 24.51 8.02
CA GLU A 156 21.80 23.21 8.69
C GLU A 156 21.87 22.06 7.68
N ALA A 157 20.99 22.07 6.68
CA ALA A 157 20.96 21.04 5.65
C ALA A 157 22.20 21.03 4.73
N LEU A 158 22.93 22.15 4.65
CA LEU A 158 24.21 22.31 3.95
C LEU A 158 25.44 21.99 4.82
N SER A 159 25.36 22.07 6.16
CA SER A 159 26.44 21.65 7.07
C SER A 159 26.43 20.16 7.38
N ARG A 160 25.29 19.50 7.14
CA ARG A 160 25.10 18.04 7.24
C ARG A 160 26.15 17.25 6.43
N PRO A 161 26.79 16.22 7.01
CA PRO A 161 27.79 15.42 6.29
C PRO A 161 27.18 14.61 5.14
N PRO A 162 27.97 14.23 4.11
CA PRO A 162 27.49 13.42 2.99
C PRO A 162 27.08 12.01 3.43
N PRO A 163 26.01 11.43 2.86
CA PRO A 163 25.52 10.11 3.25
C PRO A 163 26.47 8.98 2.86
N VAL A 164 26.70 8.06 3.79
CA VAL A 164 27.56 6.89 3.63
C VAL A 164 26.73 5.72 3.10
N ASN A 165 26.71 5.59 1.78
CA ASN A 165 25.94 4.57 1.09
C ASN A 165 26.78 3.30 0.82
N SER A 166 26.12 2.15 0.88
CA SER A 166 26.74 0.88 0.53
C SER A 166 26.95 0.79 -0.99
N SER A 167 28.08 0.20 -1.40
CA SER A 167 28.34 -0.17 -2.80
C SER A 167 27.71 -1.51 -3.18
N TYR A 168 27.11 -2.24 -2.23
CA TYR A 168 26.42 -3.49 -2.50
C TYR A 168 25.13 -3.24 -3.29
N LEU A 169 24.95 -3.99 -4.38
CA LEU A 169 23.78 -3.93 -5.24
C LEU A 169 23.17 -5.34 -5.33
N PRO A 170 21.85 -5.52 -5.12
CA PRO A 170 21.23 -6.84 -4.93
C PRO A 170 20.95 -7.58 -6.25
N LEU A 171 21.99 -7.78 -7.08
CA LEU A 171 21.92 -8.46 -8.37
C LEU A 171 22.63 -9.82 -8.36
N PRO A 172 22.11 -10.84 -9.09
CA PRO A 172 20.85 -10.84 -9.84
C PRO A 172 19.63 -10.86 -8.90
N TRP A 173 18.69 -9.94 -9.14
CA TRP A 173 17.47 -9.81 -8.35
C TRP A 173 16.55 -11.03 -8.54
N LYS A 174 15.96 -11.50 -7.45
CA LYS A 174 15.07 -12.66 -7.36
C LYS A 174 13.80 -12.41 -6.54
N GLY A 175 13.74 -11.29 -5.81
CA GLY A 175 12.60 -10.88 -5.00
C GLY A 175 11.47 -10.24 -5.82
N ARG A 176 10.43 -9.75 -5.16
CA ARG A 176 9.28 -9.12 -5.83
C ARG A 176 9.35 -7.59 -5.69
N LEU A 177 9.39 -6.87 -6.81
CA LEU A 177 9.11 -5.44 -6.82
C LEU A 177 7.60 -5.19 -6.82
N GLY A 178 7.15 -4.14 -6.14
CA GLY A 178 5.74 -3.76 -6.06
C GLY A 178 5.51 -2.26 -5.99
N TYR A 179 4.24 -1.86 -6.12
CA TYR A 179 3.78 -0.47 -6.02
C TYR A 179 2.47 -0.36 -5.21
N ALA A 180 2.12 0.86 -4.82
CA ALA A 180 1.03 1.14 -3.89
C ALA A 180 -0.26 1.71 -4.53
N CYS A 181 -1.39 1.15 -4.08
CA CYS A 181 -2.78 1.62 -4.18
C CYS A 181 -3.40 1.68 -5.58
N LEU A 182 -2.73 2.27 -6.58
CA LEU A 182 -3.29 2.49 -7.91
C LEU A 182 -2.26 2.25 -9.01
N ASN A 183 -2.76 1.88 -10.18
CA ASN A 183 -1.99 1.75 -11.41
C ASN A 183 -2.34 2.93 -12.32
N THR A 184 -1.35 3.75 -12.69
CA THR A 184 -1.60 5.03 -13.41
C THR A 184 -2.22 4.78 -14.78
N TYR A 185 -1.72 3.77 -15.50
CA TYR A 185 -2.24 3.37 -16.82
C TYR A 185 -3.71 2.94 -16.74
N LEU A 186 -4.05 2.01 -15.85
CA LEU A 186 -5.41 1.50 -15.66
C LEU A 186 -6.38 2.56 -15.10
N ARG A 187 -5.90 3.51 -14.29
CA ARG A 187 -6.73 4.64 -13.82
C ARG A 187 -7.21 5.53 -14.98
N THR A 188 -6.48 5.55 -16.10
CA THR A 188 -6.83 6.33 -17.31
C THR A 188 -7.58 5.52 -18.39
N SER A 189 -7.87 4.23 -18.18
CA SER A 189 -8.66 3.45 -19.14
C SER A 189 -10.15 3.87 -19.14
N ASN A 190 -10.89 3.43 -20.16
CA ASN A 190 -12.34 3.59 -20.21
C ASN A 190 -13.02 2.20 -20.31
N PRO A 191 -13.79 1.75 -19.29
CA PRO A 191 -13.97 2.39 -17.99
C PRO A 191 -12.66 2.41 -17.17
N PRO A 192 -12.50 3.32 -16.19
CA PRO A 192 -11.31 3.42 -15.37
C PRO A 192 -11.24 2.30 -14.34
N VAL A 193 -10.05 1.71 -14.18
CA VAL A 193 -9.80 0.57 -13.29
C VAL A 193 -8.87 0.99 -12.16
N PHE A 194 -9.40 0.97 -10.93
CA PHE A 194 -8.69 1.32 -9.69
C PHE A 194 -9.48 0.82 -8.47
N CYS A 195 -8.83 0.68 -7.32
CA CYS A 195 -9.44 0.08 -6.12
C CYS A 195 -9.51 1.08 -4.95
N ALA A 196 -9.93 2.31 -5.23
CA ALA A 196 -9.99 3.43 -4.27
C ALA A 196 -11.11 4.44 -4.60
N ARG A 197 -12.30 3.96 -5.00
CA ARG A 197 -13.50 4.79 -5.11
C ARG A 197 -14.02 5.09 -3.72
N THR A 198 -14.06 6.37 -3.36
CA THR A 198 -14.59 6.88 -2.09
C THR A 198 -15.63 7.99 -2.35
N CYS A 199 -16.36 8.41 -1.33
CA CYS A 199 -17.45 9.39 -1.46
C CYS A 199 -17.46 10.38 -0.26
N ARG A 200 -18.42 11.30 -0.22
CA ARG A 200 -18.67 12.15 0.95
C ARG A 200 -19.84 11.59 1.76
N ILE A 201 -19.89 11.89 3.06
CA ILE A 201 -21.07 11.61 3.90
C ILE A 201 -22.32 12.27 3.29
N SER A 202 -22.22 13.48 2.73
CA SER A 202 -23.34 14.09 1.99
C SER A 202 -23.86 13.19 0.87
N SER A 203 -22.97 12.53 0.11
CA SER A 203 -23.36 11.61 -0.95
C SER A 203 -24.04 10.34 -0.43
N ILE A 204 -23.69 9.87 0.78
CA ILE A 204 -24.41 8.77 1.44
C ILE A 204 -25.83 9.24 1.82
N LEU A 205 -25.96 10.46 2.37
CA LEU A 205 -27.26 11.05 2.72
C LEU A 205 -28.12 11.32 1.47
N GLU A 206 -27.56 11.93 0.43
CA GLU A 206 -28.19 12.13 -0.88
C GLU A 206 -28.72 10.80 -1.45
N ASN A 207 -27.94 9.73 -1.38
CA ASN A 207 -28.34 8.40 -1.89
C ASN A 207 -29.19 7.58 -0.89
N ARG A 208 -29.67 8.18 0.21
CA ARG A 208 -30.81 7.62 0.96
C ARG A 208 -32.13 7.78 0.19
N HIS A 209 -32.19 8.72 -0.75
CA HIS A 209 -33.40 8.99 -1.53
C HIS A 209 -33.43 8.14 -2.83
N PRO A 210 -34.62 7.74 -3.34
CA PRO A 210 -34.77 7.10 -4.65
C PRO A 210 -34.32 8.03 -5.79
N LEU A 211 -34.02 7.48 -6.97
CA LEU A 211 -33.74 8.28 -8.16
C LEU A 211 -35.01 8.94 -8.72
N GLN A 212 -34.87 10.15 -9.26
CA GLN A 212 -35.93 10.93 -9.93
C GLN A 212 -36.59 10.16 -11.07
N ASP A 213 -35.81 9.37 -11.82
CA ASP A 213 -36.30 8.34 -12.73
C ASP A 213 -35.74 6.98 -12.30
N SER A 214 -36.59 6.12 -11.76
CA SER A 214 -36.22 4.78 -11.30
C SER A 214 -35.94 3.79 -12.44
N THR A 215 -36.29 4.13 -13.68
CA THR A 215 -36.03 3.30 -14.87
C THR A 215 -34.65 3.58 -15.49
N GLN A 216 -34.05 4.74 -15.19
CA GLN A 216 -32.73 5.13 -15.66
C GLN A 216 -31.62 4.88 -14.63
N PRO A 217 -30.37 4.63 -15.07
CA PRO A 217 -29.23 4.57 -14.15
C PRO A 217 -28.96 5.94 -13.50
N ALA A 218 -28.37 5.92 -12.31
CA ALA A 218 -27.95 7.14 -11.61
C ALA A 218 -26.93 7.94 -12.45
N HIS A 219 -27.15 9.26 -12.59
CA HIS A 219 -26.27 10.14 -13.37
C HIS A 219 -26.15 11.53 -12.73
N ARG A 220 -24.91 11.95 -12.43
CA ARG A 220 -24.52 13.16 -11.68
C ARG A 220 -25.26 14.46 -12.04
N THR A 221 -25.80 14.59 -13.25
CA THR A 221 -26.56 15.76 -13.72
C THR A 221 -27.85 15.45 -14.49
N LYS A 222 -28.27 14.17 -14.62
CA LYS A 222 -29.44 13.80 -15.46
C LYS A 222 -30.49 12.96 -14.74
N ASN A 223 -30.07 12.20 -13.74
CA ASN A 223 -30.94 11.39 -12.90
C ASN A 223 -30.30 11.31 -11.52
N ARG A 224 -30.74 12.19 -10.61
CA ARG A 224 -30.22 12.30 -9.26
C ARG A 224 -31.17 11.60 -8.28
N PRO A 225 -30.74 11.38 -7.02
CA PRO A 225 -31.68 11.14 -5.94
C PRO A 225 -32.67 12.32 -5.82
N ASP A 226 -33.96 12.00 -5.60
CA ASP A 226 -35.05 12.94 -5.43
C ASP A 226 -35.23 13.29 -3.95
N LEU A 227 -34.67 14.43 -3.54
CA LEU A 227 -34.56 14.80 -2.12
C LEU A 227 -35.91 15.10 -1.45
N GLU A 228 -36.97 15.30 -2.23
CA GLU A 228 -38.35 15.49 -1.75
C GLU A 228 -39.00 14.17 -1.29
N GLN A 229 -38.44 13.02 -1.67
CA GLN A 229 -38.92 11.70 -1.26
C GLN A 229 -38.38 11.32 0.13
N PRO A 230 -39.06 10.46 0.91
CA PRO A 230 -38.57 10.05 2.22
C PRO A 230 -37.21 9.32 2.13
N PRO A 231 -36.24 9.63 3.03
CA PRO A 231 -34.93 8.99 3.05
C PRO A 231 -34.97 7.59 3.64
N ASP A 232 -34.25 6.66 3.01
CA ASP A 232 -34.10 5.26 3.37
C ASP A 232 -32.61 4.96 3.67
N ILE A 233 -32.31 4.56 4.90
CA ILE A 233 -30.92 4.34 5.37
C ILE A 233 -30.24 3.22 4.58
N GLU A 234 -30.98 2.17 4.19
CA GLU A 234 -30.44 1.01 3.47
C GLU A 234 -30.00 1.38 2.06
N ARG A 235 -30.59 2.40 1.43
CA ARG A 235 -30.14 2.90 0.11
C ARG A 235 -28.79 3.62 0.20
N GLY A 236 -28.61 4.43 1.25
CA GLY A 236 -27.32 5.07 1.54
C GLY A 236 -26.23 4.03 1.83
N LEU A 237 -26.56 2.98 2.58
CA LEU A 237 -25.67 1.85 2.86
C LEU A 237 -25.33 1.07 1.59
N ALA A 238 -26.34 0.67 0.80
CA ALA A 238 -26.14 -0.04 -0.47
C ALA A 238 -25.32 0.77 -1.48
N TYR A 239 -25.48 2.10 -1.52
CA TYR A 239 -24.67 3.00 -2.34
C TYR A 239 -23.17 2.93 -1.96
N VAL A 240 -22.83 3.05 -0.67
CA VAL A 240 -21.42 3.01 -0.25
C VAL A 240 -20.82 1.61 -0.37
N GLN A 241 -21.59 0.56 -0.07
CA GLN A 241 -21.21 -0.83 -0.32
C GLN A 241 -20.94 -1.11 -1.81
N ALA A 242 -21.72 -0.54 -2.73
CA ALA A 242 -21.53 -0.70 -4.17
C ALA A 242 -20.20 -0.11 -4.67
N LEU A 243 -19.70 0.98 -4.05
CA LEU A 243 -18.36 1.52 -4.31
C LEU A 243 -17.27 0.52 -3.89
N GLY A 244 -17.42 -0.08 -2.71
CA GLY A 244 -16.53 -1.14 -2.21
C GLY A 244 -16.51 -2.38 -3.10
N LEU A 245 -17.69 -2.85 -3.54
CA LEU A 245 -17.80 -3.94 -4.52
C LEU A 245 -17.13 -3.60 -5.85
N ALA A 246 -17.23 -2.37 -6.33
CA ALA A 246 -16.54 -1.93 -7.55
C ALA A 246 -15.01 -1.93 -7.37
N ASN A 247 -14.51 -1.51 -6.21
CA ASN A 247 -13.07 -1.55 -5.87
C ASN A 247 -12.56 -3.00 -5.80
N ALA A 248 -13.28 -3.91 -5.13
CA ALA A 248 -12.92 -5.33 -5.04
C ALA A 248 -12.90 -6.03 -6.41
N ARG A 249 -13.89 -5.78 -7.27
CA ARG A 249 -13.93 -6.29 -8.66
C ARG A 249 -12.76 -5.81 -9.52
N ASP A 250 -12.19 -4.64 -9.23
CA ASP A 250 -11.05 -4.09 -9.97
C ASP A 250 -9.70 -4.70 -9.57
N ILE A 251 -9.56 -5.27 -8.37
CA ILE A 251 -8.33 -5.98 -7.95
C ILE A 251 -7.94 -7.02 -9.00
N VAL A 252 -8.87 -7.90 -9.41
CA VAL A 252 -8.65 -8.96 -10.42
C VAL A 252 -8.07 -8.40 -11.73
N LYS A 253 -8.51 -7.21 -12.15
CA LYS A 253 -8.03 -6.55 -13.38
C LYS A 253 -6.61 -6.02 -13.20
N MET A 254 -6.30 -5.46 -12.03
CA MET A 254 -4.96 -4.96 -11.68
C MET A 254 -3.95 -6.11 -11.55
N LEU A 255 -4.30 -7.22 -10.89
CA LEU A 255 -3.42 -8.39 -10.77
C LEU A 255 -3.11 -9.03 -12.13
N ARG A 256 -4.13 -9.19 -12.99
CA ARG A 256 -3.94 -9.71 -14.37
C ARG A 256 -3.16 -8.75 -15.28
N TRP A 257 -3.11 -7.46 -14.96
CA TRP A 257 -2.24 -6.49 -15.63
C TRP A 257 -0.81 -6.60 -15.10
N ASN A 258 -0.63 -6.63 -13.78
CA ASN A 258 0.67 -6.77 -13.11
C ASN A 258 1.42 -8.04 -13.58
N GLU A 259 0.71 -9.18 -13.65
CA GLU A 259 1.19 -10.44 -14.22
C GLU A 259 1.83 -10.26 -15.60
N ARG A 260 1.16 -9.50 -16.47
CA ARG A 260 1.55 -9.31 -17.87
C ARG A 260 2.82 -8.46 -18.02
N TYR A 261 3.22 -7.74 -16.97
CA TYR A 261 4.39 -6.86 -16.95
C TYR A 261 5.38 -7.19 -15.82
N GLY A 262 5.31 -8.39 -15.23
CA GLY A 262 6.29 -8.89 -14.26
C GLY A 262 6.26 -8.23 -12.87
N ILE A 263 5.10 -7.72 -12.47
CA ILE A 263 4.88 -7.21 -11.11
C ILE A 263 4.15 -8.29 -10.30
N LYS A 264 4.65 -8.60 -9.10
CA LYS A 264 4.17 -9.70 -8.24
C LYS A 264 3.88 -9.26 -6.80
N PHE A 265 3.95 -7.96 -6.52
CA PHE A 265 3.68 -7.39 -5.20
C PHE A 265 2.87 -6.09 -5.37
N MET A 266 1.81 -5.91 -4.59
CA MET A 266 0.97 -4.72 -4.62
C MET A 266 0.48 -4.38 -3.21
N ARG A 267 0.58 -3.11 -2.81
CA ARG A 267 -0.22 -2.60 -1.69
C ARG A 267 -1.62 -2.27 -2.21
N LEU A 268 -2.65 -2.92 -1.69
CA LEU A 268 -4.04 -2.51 -1.91
C LEU A 268 -4.29 -1.15 -1.26
N SER A 269 -5.32 -0.43 -1.71
CA SER A 269 -5.71 0.81 -1.03
C SER A 269 -6.31 0.52 0.35
N SER A 270 -6.26 1.52 1.23
CA SER A 270 -6.99 1.53 2.50
C SER A 270 -8.43 2.02 2.27
N GLU A 271 -8.65 2.86 1.26
CA GLU A 271 -9.95 3.33 0.72
C GLU A 271 -10.70 2.25 -0.10
N MET A 272 -10.45 0.97 0.19
CA MET A 272 -11.09 -0.16 -0.50
C MET A 272 -12.60 -0.19 -0.26
N PHE A 273 -13.04 0.00 0.98
CA PHE A 273 -14.45 0.07 1.38
C PHE A 273 -14.70 1.38 2.15
N PRO A 274 -15.25 2.42 1.50
CA PRO A 274 -15.37 3.75 2.10
C PRO A 274 -16.21 3.73 3.37
N PHE A 275 -15.73 4.42 4.41
CA PHE A 275 -16.39 4.52 5.72
C PHE A 275 -16.61 3.21 6.50
N ALA A 276 -16.11 2.05 6.04
CA ALA A 276 -16.34 0.75 6.73
C ALA A 276 -15.91 0.77 8.21
N SER A 277 -14.84 1.50 8.56
CA SER A 277 -14.33 1.69 9.92
C SER A 277 -14.87 2.91 10.67
N HIS A 278 -15.79 3.67 10.07
CA HIS A 278 -16.42 4.83 10.70
C HIS A 278 -17.31 4.41 11.90
N ALA A 279 -17.50 5.30 12.88
CA ALA A 279 -18.32 4.98 14.06
C ALA A 279 -19.82 4.90 13.74
N GLU A 280 -20.34 5.90 13.01
CA GLU A 280 -21.76 5.98 12.58
C GLU A 280 -22.03 5.22 11.26
N TYR A 281 -21.36 5.60 10.17
CA TYR A 281 -21.50 4.99 8.82
C TYR A 281 -20.73 3.67 8.60
N GLY A 282 -20.31 2.99 9.68
CA GLY A 282 -19.50 1.77 9.60
C GLY A 282 -20.30 0.53 9.21
N TYR A 283 -19.64 -0.47 8.62
CA TYR A 283 -20.28 -1.72 8.19
C TYR A 283 -19.30 -2.89 8.08
N ARG A 284 -19.81 -4.11 8.28
CA ARG A 284 -19.07 -5.38 8.09
C ARG A 284 -19.00 -5.74 6.62
N LEU A 285 -17.87 -6.31 6.19
CA LEU A 285 -17.66 -6.71 4.78
C LEU A 285 -18.23 -8.08 4.45
N GLU A 286 -18.17 -9.03 5.39
CA GLU A 286 -18.52 -10.44 5.16
C GLU A 286 -19.95 -10.67 4.58
N PRO A 287 -21.01 -9.93 4.98
CA PRO A 287 -22.36 -10.16 4.46
C PRO A 287 -22.57 -9.87 2.96
N PHE A 288 -21.71 -9.06 2.32
CA PHE A 288 -21.93 -8.62 0.92
C PHE A 288 -20.68 -8.70 0.03
N ALA A 289 -19.48 -8.66 0.62
CA ALA A 289 -18.21 -8.58 -0.12
C ALA A 289 -17.37 -9.87 -0.07
N ALA A 290 -17.80 -10.91 0.67
CA ALA A 290 -17.02 -12.13 0.84
C ALA A 290 -16.65 -12.81 -0.49
N ASP A 291 -17.61 -13.04 -1.39
CA ASP A 291 -17.36 -13.76 -2.65
C ASP A 291 -16.43 -13.00 -3.61
N VAL A 292 -16.55 -11.67 -3.68
CA VAL A 292 -15.71 -10.84 -4.56
C VAL A 292 -14.28 -10.72 -4.02
N LEU A 293 -14.11 -10.67 -2.70
CA LEU A 293 -12.78 -10.70 -2.07
C LEU A 293 -12.15 -12.09 -2.22
N ALA A 294 -12.94 -13.17 -2.08
CA ALA A 294 -12.46 -14.53 -2.30
C ALA A 294 -12.01 -14.77 -3.76
N GLU A 295 -12.73 -14.27 -4.77
CA GLU A 295 -12.26 -14.32 -6.18
C GLU A 295 -10.99 -13.48 -6.38
N ALA A 296 -10.90 -12.28 -5.76
CA ALA A 296 -9.71 -11.45 -5.85
C ALA A 296 -8.47 -12.15 -5.24
N GLY A 297 -8.62 -12.79 -4.08
CA GLY A 297 -7.56 -13.56 -3.44
C GLY A 297 -7.26 -14.89 -4.15
N ARG A 298 -8.25 -15.57 -4.73
CA ARG A 298 -8.05 -16.73 -5.60
C ARG A 298 -7.18 -16.38 -6.81
N VAL A 299 -7.44 -15.22 -7.44
CA VAL A 299 -6.60 -14.70 -8.54
C VAL A 299 -5.21 -14.27 -8.05
N ALA A 300 -5.09 -13.68 -6.85
CA ALA A 300 -3.78 -13.38 -6.27
C ALA A 300 -2.95 -14.65 -6.04
N ALA A 301 -3.58 -15.72 -5.55
CA ALA A 301 -2.97 -17.03 -5.34
C ALA A 301 -2.56 -17.70 -6.66
N GLU A 302 -3.46 -17.72 -7.65
CA GLU A 302 -3.19 -18.23 -9.01
C GLU A 302 -1.96 -17.54 -9.64
N LEU A 303 -1.85 -16.22 -9.45
CA LEU A 303 -0.81 -15.37 -10.02
C LEU A 303 0.41 -15.15 -9.10
N GLN A 304 0.47 -15.84 -7.95
CA GLN A 304 1.53 -15.74 -6.92
C GLN A 304 1.84 -14.30 -6.46
N HIS A 305 0.81 -13.45 -6.42
CA HIS A 305 0.93 -12.07 -5.96
C HIS A 305 0.94 -11.97 -4.44
N ARG A 306 1.88 -11.18 -3.90
CA ARG A 306 1.78 -10.68 -2.52
C ARG A 306 0.89 -9.44 -2.48
N LEU A 307 -0.01 -9.39 -1.50
CA LEU A 307 -0.87 -8.25 -1.21
C LEU A 307 -0.57 -7.72 0.20
N THR A 308 -0.63 -6.41 0.41
CA THR A 308 -0.53 -5.77 1.75
C THR A 308 -1.40 -4.53 1.82
N VAL A 309 -1.65 -3.97 3.01
CA VAL A 309 -2.36 -2.69 3.22
C VAL A 309 -1.58 -1.79 4.16
N HIS A 310 -1.80 -0.47 4.10
CA HIS A 310 -1.21 0.48 5.05
C HIS A 310 -2.32 1.43 5.54
N PRO A 311 -2.99 1.13 6.66
CA PRO A 311 -3.89 2.04 7.35
C PRO A 311 -3.34 3.47 7.43
N GLY A 312 -4.23 4.45 7.34
CA GLY A 312 -3.84 5.87 7.18
C GLY A 312 -3.26 6.50 8.44
N GLN A 313 -2.70 7.70 8.30
CA GLN A 313 -2.06 8.48 9.38
C GLN A 313 -2.97 8.78 10.60
N PHE A 314 -4.28 8.55 10.51
CA PHE A 314 -5.24 8.71 11.60
C PHE A 314 -5.32 7.48 12.53
N THR A 315 -4.79 6.32 12.10
CA THR A 315 -4.83 5.05 12.84
C THR A 315 -3.69 5.01 13.87
N GLN A 316 -3.88 5.69 15.00
CA GLN A 316 -2.87 5.99 16.02
C GLN A 316 -3.13 5.25 17.34
N LEU A 317 -2.69 3.99 17.43
CA LEU A 317 -2.88 3.11 18.61
C LEU A 317 -2.29 3.64 19.93
N ALA A 318 -1.31 4.53 19.85
CA ALA A 318 -0.62 5.13 21.00
C ALA A 318 -1.21 6.48 21.45
N SER A 319 -2.34 6.90 20.90
CA SER A 319 -2.99 8.17 21.23
C SER A 319 -3.38 8.27 22.72
N PRO A 320 -3.22 9.44 23.36
CA PRO A 320 -3.77 9.69 24.70
C PRO A 320 -5.30 9.89 24.69
N ARG A 321 -5.92 10.08 23.52
CA ARG A 321 -7.39 10.22 23.38
C ARG A 321 -8.02 8.87 23.08
N SER A 322 -8.82 8.34 24.00
CA SER A 322 -9.43 7.01 23.87
C SER A 322 -10.21 6.85 22.55
N THR A 323 -11.01 7.85 22.17
CA THR A 323 -11.80 7.84 20.93
C THR A 323 -10.98 7.74 19.64
N VAL A 324 -9.72 8.23 19.64
CA VAL A 324 -8.79 8.03 18.52
C VAL A 324 -8.30 6.58 18.52
N THR A 325 -7.93 6.04 19.67
CA THR A 325 -7.51 4.65 19.84
C THR A 325 -8.63 3.66 19.46
N GLU A 326 -9.87 3.90 19.93
CA GLU A 326 -11.07 3.12 19.60
C GLU A 326 -11.34 3.10 18.08
N ASN A 327 -11.29 4.27 17.43
CA ASN A 327 -11.42 4.37 15.97
C ASN A 327 -10.27 3.66 15.24
N SER A 328 -9.05 3.75 15.76
CA SER A 328 -7.88 3.06 15.21
C SER A 328 -8.01 1.53 15.30
N VAL A 329 -8.56 1.02 16.40
CA VAL A 329 -8.87 -0.42 16.53
C VAL A 329 -9.95 -0.84 15.53
N ARG A 330 -11.03 -0.06 15.37
CA ARG A 330 -12.08 -0.34 14.37
C ARG A 330 -11.54 -0.33 12.94
N ASP A 331 -10.58 0.54 12.64
CA ASP A 331 -9.90 0.57 11.35
C ASP A 331 -9.01 -0.64 11.09
N LEU A 332 -8.26 -1.10 12.09
CA LEU A 332 -7.48 -2.34 11.98
C LEU A 332 -8.36 -3.60 11.90
N GLU A 333 -9.52 -3.65 12.59
CA GLU A 333 -10.49 -4.74 12.45
C GLU A 333 -11.12 -4.79 11.04
N TYR A 334 -11.40 -3.63 10.42
CA TYR A 334 -11.84 -3.54 9.02
C TYR A 334 -10.78 -4.10 8.06
N HIS A 335 -9.51 -3.66 8.20
CA HIS A 335 -8.42 -4.13 7.35
C HIS A 335 -8.14 -5.63 7.56
N ALA A 336 -8.22 -6.13 8.79
CA ALA A 336 -8.10 -7.56 9.10
C ALA A 336 -9.25 -8.38 8.49
N GLU A 337 -10.50 -7.92 8.62
CA GLU A 337 -11.66 -8.53 7.95
C GLU A 337 -11.46 -8.59 6.42
N MET A 338 -11.04 -7.50 5.79
CA MET A 338 -10.81 -7.47 4.34
C MET A 338 -9.77 -8.50 3.90
N LEU A 339 -8.63 -8.59 4.61
CA LEU A 339 -7.56 -9.53 4.27
C LEU A 339 -7.99 -11.00 4.52
N ARG A 340 -8.65 -11.27 5.64
CA ARG A 340 -9.26 -12.59 5.96
C ARG A 340 -10.27 -13.02 4.90
N LEU A 341 -11.01 -12.09 4.29
CA LEU A 341 -11.98 -12.37 3.23
C LEU A 341 -11.35 -12.62 1.86
N LEU A 342 -10.05 -12.34 1.66
CA LEU A 342 -9.33 -12.78 0.46
C LEU A 342 -9.13 -14.32 0.42
N LYS A 343 -9.28 -15.02 1.55
CA LYS A 343 -9.11 -16.49 1.66
C LYS A 343 -7.79 -17.01 1.06
N LEU A 344 -6.70 -16.25 1.25
CA LEU A 344 -5.38 -16.56 0.68
C LEU A 344 -4.81 -17.90 1.22
N PRO A 345 -3.96 -18.61 0.44
CA PRO A 345 -3.21 -19.76 0.93
C PRO A 345 -2.37 -19.43 2.18
N PRO A 346 -2.12 -20.37 3.11
CA PRO A 346 -1.61 -20.05 4.46
C PRO A 346 -0.31 -19.22 4.55
N GLN A 347 0.61 -19.33 3.58
CA GLN A 347 1.79 -18.44 3.55
C GLN A 347 1.46 -17.05 2.99
N GLN A 348 0.58 -16.96 1.99
CA GLN A 348 0.17 -15.68 1.40
C GLN A 348 -0.72 -14.87 2.36
N ASP A 349 -1.53 -15.54 3.20
CA ASP A 349 -2.27 -14.89 4.29
C ASP A 349 -1.33 -14.36 5.40
N ARG A 350 -0.28 -15.11 5.76
CA ARG A 350 0.80 -14.60 6.64
C ARG A 350 1.54 -13.41 6.02
N ASP A 351 1.84 -13.50 4.73
CA ASP A 351 2.53 -12.43 3.98
C ASP A 351 1.66 -11.17 3.79
N ALA A 352 0.35 -11.29 3.97
CA ALA A 352 -0.64 -10.22 3.87
C ALA A 352 -0.69 -9.35 5.14
N VAL A 353 0.31 -8.50 5.28
CA VAL A 353 0.50 -7.63 6.44
C VAL A 353 -0.21 -6.28 6.33
N MET A 354 -0.53 -5.71 7.50
CA MET A 354 -1.00 -4.35 7.71
C MET A 354 0.15 -3.51 8.26
N ILE A 355 0.63 -2.55 7.49
CA ILE A 355 1.79 -1.72 7.86
C ILE A 355 1.30 -0.46 8.59
N LEU A 356 1.93 -0.10 9.70
CA LEU A 356 1.57 1.04 10.53
C LEU A 356 2.81 1.78 11.05
N HIS A 357 2.79 3.12 11.04
CA HIS A 357 3.74 3.91 11.83
C HIS A 357 3.32 3.94 13.31
N MET A 358 4.24 4.27 14.22
CA MET A 358 3.91 4.42 15.65
C MET A 358 2.97 5.61 15.92
N GLY A 359 2.96 6.60 15.02
CA GLY A 359 2.09 7.79 15.09
C GLY A 359 2.76 8.97 15.81
N GLY A 360 1.96 9.87 16.40
CA GLY A 360 2.50 11.02 17.12
C GLY A 360 3.38 10.64 18.32
N VAL A 361 4.30 11.52 18.72
CA VAL A 361 5.08 11.39 19.96
C VAL A 361 4.30 11.89 21.19
N PHE A 362 3.25 12.70 20.98
CA PHE A 362 2.37 13.23 22.05
C PHE A 362 3.11 13.83 23.26
N GLY A 363 4.28 14.44 23.04
CA GLY A 363 5.14 15.05 24.06
C GLY A 363 6.27 14.16 24.58
N ASP A 364 6.10 12.83 24.61
CA ASP A 364 7.09 11.90 25.19
C ASP A 364 7.10 10.55 24.45
N LYS A 365 8.30 10.11 24.01
CA LYS A 365 8.48 8.84 23.30
C LYS A 365 8.21 7.63 24.20
N GLN A 366 8.79 7.56 25.39
CA GLN A 366 8.69 6.39 26.26
C GLN A 366 7.24 6.18 26.73
N ALA A 367 6.58 7.24 27.20
CA ALA A 367 5.17 7.20 27.58
C ALA A 367 4.26 6.81 26.40
N THR A 368 4.65 7.15 25.17
CA THR A 368 3.93 6.74 23.96
C THR A 368 4.15 5.26 23.62
N LEU A 369 5.37 4.75 23.75
CA LEU A 369 5.65 3.31 23.66
C LEU A 369 4.87 2.53 24.72
N ASP A 370 4.72 3.05 25.94
CA ASP A 370 3.96 2.40 27.01
C ASP A 370 2.44 2.43 26.78
N ARG A 371 1.90 3.50 26.19
CA ARG A 371 0.51 3.50 25.68
C ARG A 371 0.33 2.50 24.53
N PHE A 372 1.29 2.41 23.61
CA PHE A 372 1.27 1.40 22.54
C PHE A 372 1.29 -0.02 23.11
N ARG A 373 2.16 -0.33 24.08
CA ARG A 373 2.18 -1.61 24.80
C ARG A 373 0.83 -1.94 25.43
N LYS A 374 0.16 -0.95 26.05
CA LYS A 374 -1.17 -1.12 26.65
C LYS A 374 -2.23 -1.45 25.58
N THR A 375 -2.31 -0.67 24.50
CA THR A 375 -3.28 -0.90 23.41
C THR A 375 -3.00 -2.19 22.66
N TYR A 376 -1.74 -2.48 22.32
CA TYR A 376 -1.37 -3.69 21.57
C TYR A 376 -1.78 -4.97 22.30
N ARG A 377 -1.71 -5.00 23.64
CA ARG A 377 -2.19 -6.13 24.44
C ARG A 377 -3.70 -6.39 24.26
N THR A 378 -4.53 -5.37 24.04
CA THR A 378 -5.99 -5.53 23.86
C THR A 378 -6.43 -5.82 22.43
N LEU A 379 -5.55 -5.74 21.43
CA LEU A 379 -5.90 -6.05 20.02
C LEU A 379 -6.28 -7.52 19.83
N SER A 380 -7.12 -7.80 18.81
CA SER A 380 -7.46 -9.17 18.42
C SER A 380 -6.24 -9.95 17.92
N GLY A 381 -6.34 -11.29 17.93
CA GLY A 381 -5.32 -12.15 17.31
C GLY A 381 -5.18 -11.90 15.81
N ASP A 382 -6.27 -11.57 15.12
CA ASP A 382 -6.29 -11.37 13.66
C ASP A 382 -5.52 -10.10 13.24
N ILE A 383 -5.61 -9.03 14.06
CA ILE A 383 -4.74 -7.85 13.95
C ILE A 383 -3.29 -8.22 14.31
N LYS A 384 -3.05 -8.83 15.48
CA LYS A 384 -1.70 -9.16 15.98
C LYS A 384 -0.90 -10.05 15.03
N ASN A 385 -1.56 -10.91 14.27
CA ASN A 385 -0.94 -11.78 13.27
C ASN A 385 -0.43 -10.99 12.05
N ARG A 386 -1.12 -9.92 11.64
CA ARG A 386 -0.82 -9.15 10.40
C ARG A 386 -0.18 -7.80 10.63
N LEU A 387 -0.26 -7.21 11.83
CA LEU A 387 0.35 -5.92 12.13
C LEU A 387 1.87 -5.98 12.07
N VAL A 388 2.45 -5.04 11.33
CA VAL A 388 3.89 -4.75 11.26
C VAL A 388 4.10 -3.25 11.46
N LEU A 389 5.20 -2.86 12.11
CA LEU A 389 5.55 -1.45 12.32
C LEU A 389 6.52 -0.96 11.23
N GLU A 390 6.56 0.35 11.00
CA GLU A 390 7.47 1.00 10.03
C GLU A 390 8.08 2.28 10.61
N ASN A 391 9.40 2.47 10.43
CA ASN A 391 10.10 3.70 10.80
C ASN A 391 9.65 4.89 9.93
N ASP A 392 9.54 6.08 10.50
CA ASP A 392 9.05 7.28 9.82
C ASP A 392 10.07 8.43 9.77
N ASP A 393 9.76 9.44 8.97
CA ASP A 393 10.66 10.55 8.61
C ASP A 393 10.63 11.74 9.58
N VAL A 394 9.84 11.67 10.66
CA VAL A 394 9.69 12.77 11.65
C VAL A 394 10.19 12.38 13.04
N SER A 395 9.73 11.23 13.53
CA SER A 395 9.60 10.93 14.96
C SER A 395 10.26 9.62 15.35
N TRP A 396 10.01 8.54 14.60
CA TRP A 396 10.31 7.18 15.03
C TRP A 396 11.35 6.52 14.13
N THR A 397 12.58 6.48 14.62
CA THR A 397 13.72 5.85 13.95
C THR A 397 13.66 4.33 14.10
N VAL A 398 14.48 3.62 13.33
CA VAL A 398 14.70 2.18 13.50
C VAL A 398 15.17 1.83 14.93
N HIS A 399 15.96 2.70 15.57
CA HIS A 399 16.46 2.48 16.92
C HIS A 399 15.39 2.65 18.01
N ASP A 400 14.38 3.50 17.78
CA ASP A 400 13.23 3.59 18.68
C ASP A 400 12.31 2.37 18.56
N LEU A 401 12.07 1.89 17.33
CA LEU A 401 11.04 0.88 17.06
C LEU A 401 11.53 -0.57 17.15
N LEU A 402 12.79 -0.86 16.81
CA LEU A 402 13.29 -2.24 16.80
C LEU A 402 13.19 -2.93 18.18
N PRO A 403 13.49 -2.29 19.33
CA PRO A 403 13.35 -2.91 20.65
C PRO A 403 11.90 -3.31 20.99
N ILE A 404 10.91 -2.46 20.68
CA ILE A 404 9.49 -2.78 20.93
C ILE A 404 8.94 -3.80 19.91
N CYS A 405 9.49 -3.83 18.70
CA CYS A 405 9.23 -4.88 17.71
C CYS A 405 9.77 -6.25 18.16
N GLU A 406 10.93 -6.27 18.81
CA GLU A 406 11.50 -7.45 19.45
C GLU A 406 10.65 -7.90 20.65
N GLU A 407 10.31 -6.99 21.57
CA GLU A 407 9.48 -7.23 22.76
C GLU A 407 8.09 -7.80 22.44
N LEU A 408 7.34 -7.13 21.55
CA LEU A 408 5.93 -7.43 21.27
C LEU A 408 5.73 -8.46 20.13
N ASN A 409 6.82 -9.01 19.63
CA ASN A 409 6.89 -9.88 18.45
C ASN A 409 6.14 -9.27 17.24
N ILE A 410 6.49 -8.03 16.90
CA ILE A 410 5.98 -7.29 15.74
C ILE A 410 7.11 -7.23 14.70
N PRO A 411 6.86 -7.55 13.41
CA PRO A 411 7.86 -7.36 12.37
C PRO A 411 8.10 -5.87 12.09
N LEU A 412 9.37 -5.48 11.91
CA LEU A 412 9.73 -4.11 11.52
C LEU A 412 9.98 -4.04 10.00
N VAL A 413 9.16 -3.26 9.30
CA VAL A 413 9.43 -2.78 7.94
C VAL A 413 10.53 -1.72 8.05
N LEU A 414 11.65 -1.95 7.37
CA LEU A 414 12.62 -0.90 7.10
C LEU A 414 12.17 -0.12 5.85
N ASP A 415 11.92 1.17 6.02
CA ASP A 415 11.90 2.13 4.91
C ASP A 415 13.22 2.92 4.88
N TYR A 416 13.93 2.87 3.75
CA TYR A 416 15.23 3.54 3.57
C TYR A 416 15.12 5.05 3.39
N HIS A 417 14.00 5.55 2.87
CA HIS A 417 13.79 6.96 2.61
C HIS A 417 13.57 7.72 3.92
N HIS A 418 12.61 7.25 4.72
CA HIS A 418 12.39 7.65 6.11
C HIS A 418 13.67 7.53 6.93
N HIS A 419 14.40 6.40 6.80
CA HIS A 419 15.66 6.19 7.50
C HIS A 419 16.72 7.26 7.17
N ASN A 420 16.91 7.56 5.88
CA ASN A 420 17.88 8.57 5.42
C ASN A 420 17.45 10.03 5.76
N ILE A 421 16.26 10.24 6.29
CA ILE A 421 15.76 11.53 6.79
C ILE A 421 15.78 11.56 8.33
N ASN A 422 15.58 10.42 8.98
CA ASN A 422 15.33 10.30 10.41
C ASN A 422 15.97 9.04 11.00
N PHE A 423 17.17 9.23 11.54
CA PHE A 423 18.01 8.18 12.13
C PHE A 423 18.61 8.65 13.46
N ASP A 424 19.25 7.72 14.17
CA ASP A 424 19.90 7.93 15.46
C ASP A 424 21.39 8.25 15.22
N ALA A 425 21.72 9.54 15.19
CA ALA A 425 23.03 10.02 14.75
C ALA A 425 24.21 9.63 15.67
N ASP A 426 23.92 9.29 16.94
CA ASP A 426 24.92 8.80 17.89
C ASP A 426 25.30 7.32 17.63
N LYS A 427 24.48 6.60 16.86
CA LYS A 427 24.65 5.16 16.58
C LYS A 427 25.06 4.85 15.14
N ILE A 428 24.59 5.64 14.18
CA ILE A 428 24.77 5.41 12.73
C ILE A 428 24.79 6.74 11.97
N ARG A 429 25.47 6.76 10.81
CA ARG A 429 25.45 7.89 9.88
C ARG A 429 24.27 7.79 8.92
N GLU A 430 23.91 8.91 8.28
CA GLU A 430 22.97 8.90 7.16
C GLU A 430 23.51 8.02 6.02
N GLY A 431 22.64 7.24 5.37
CA GLY A 431 22.96 6.47 4.18
C GLY A 431 22.69 4.97 4.34
N THR A 432 22.87 4.24 3.24
CA THR A 432 22.47 2.84 3.17
C THR A 432 23.49 1.83 3.72
N LEU A 433 24.68 2.26 4.19
CA LEU A 433 25.71 1.34 4.70
C LEU A 433 25.48 0.93 6.17
N ASP A 434 25.41 1.91 7.08
CA ASP A 434 25.48 1.62 8.52
C ASP A 434 24.26 0.82 9.01
N ILE A 435 23.09 1.07 8.42
CA ILE A 435 21.84 0.35 8.67
C ILE A 435 21.90 -1.16 8.33
N MET A 436 22.84 -1.59 7.49
CA MET A 436 23.05 -3.02 7.20
C MET A 436 23.39 -3.81 8.46
N SER A 437 24.00 -3.18 9.48
CA SER A 437 24.33 -3.80 10.77
C SER A 437 23.10 -4.28 11.58
N LEU A 438 21.91 -3.75 11.30
CA LEU A 438 20.66 -4.16 11.96
C LEU A 438 19.85 -5.20 11.17
N TYR A 439 20.28 -5.59 9.97
CA TYR A 439 19.50 -6.47 9.09
C TYR A 439 19.12 -7.80 9.74
N ASP A 440 20.02 -8.46 10.46
CA ASP A 440 19.74 -9.76 11.09
C ASP A 440 18.70 -9.64 12.22
N ARG A 441 18.77 -8.57 13.02
CA ARG A 441 17.76 -8.27 14.06
C ARG A 441 16.40 -7.99 13.44
N ILE A 442 16.36 -7.14 12.40
CA ILE A 442 15.14 -6.82 11.66
C ILE A 442 14.56 -8.11 11.04
N ALA A 443 15.36 -8.90 10.31
CA ALA A 443 14.94 -10.15 9.70
C ALA A 443 14.41 -11.16 10.73
N ALA A 444 15.02 -11.26 11.92
CA ALA A 444 14.52 -12.10 13.00
C ALA A 444 13.07 -11.74 13.42
N THR A 445 12.68 -10.46 13.38
CA THR A 445 11.29 -10.04 13.69
C THR A 445 10.25 -10.62 12.71
N TRP A 446 10.62 -10.81 11.43
CA TRP A 446 9.79 -11.45 10.42
C TRP A 446 9.81 -12.99 10.56
N THR A 447 11.01 -13.55 10.71
CA THR A 447 11.24 -15.00 10.82
C THR A 447 10.50 -15.62 12.00
N ARG A 448 10.45 -14.96 13.17
CA ARG A 448 9.69 -15.44 14.36
C ARG A 448 8.18 -15.58 14.13
N LYS A 449 7.60 -14.93 13.11
CA LYS A 449 6.18 -15.05 12.73
C LYS A 449 5.95 -15.90 11.48
N GLY A 450 7.01 -16.39 10.83
CA GLY A 450 6.89 -17.13 9.56
C GLY A 450 6.32 -16.29 8.41
N ILE A 451 6.58 -14.98 8.42
CA ILE A 451 6.13 -14.02 7.41
C ILE A 451 7.32 -13.70 6.50
N THR A 452 7.13 -13.70 5.17
CA THR A 452 8.18 -13.26 4.23
C THR A 452 8.53 -11.81 4.51
N GLN A 453 9.81 -11.49 4.70
CA GLN A 453 10.23 -10.11 4.96
C GLN A 453 9.88 -9.19 3.79
N LYS A 454 9.52 -7.93 4.11
CA LYS A 454 9.43 -6.84 3.13
C LYS A 454 10.17 -5.61 3.61
N MET A 455 10.54 -4.75 2.67
CA MET A 455 11.09 -3.41 2.90
C MET A 455 10.36 -2.40 1.99
N HIS A 456 10.45 -1.12 2.34
CA HIS A 456 9.97 -0.01 1.51
C HIS A 456 11.15 0.79 0.95
N TYR A 457 10.96 1.40 -0.22
CA TYR A 457 11.98 2.22 -0.86
C TYR A 457 11.37 3.41 -1.62
N SER A 458 11.90 4.59 -1.35
CA SER A 458 11.65 5.83 -2.06
C SER A 458 12.95 6.62 -2.21
N GLU A 459 12.88 7.74 -2.92
CA GLU A 459 13.95 8.74 -3.03
C GLU A 459 13.32 10.14 -2.80
N PRO A 460 14.07 11.13 -2.30
CA PRO A 460 13.63 12.53 -2.25
C PRO A 460 13.56 13.14 -3.66
N THR A 461 12.76 14.20 -3.83
CA THR A 461 12.81 14.98 -5.08
C THR A 461 14.21 15.59 -5.30
N PRO A 462 14.72 15.70 -6.55
CA PRO A 462 16.08 16.17 -6.81
C PRO A 462 16.42 17.60 -6.34
N SER A 463 15.41 18.41 -6.02
CA SER A 463 15.53 19.78 -5.51
C SER A 463 15.42 19.88 -3.98
N ALA A 464 15.22 18.78 -3.26
CA ALA A 464 15.03 18.78 -1.82
C ALA A 464 16.36 18.89 -1.06
N ILE A 465 16.49 19.91 -0.21
CA ILE A 465 17.68 20.16 0.59
C ILE A 465 17.39 19.89 2.06
N THR A 466 16.37 20.55 2.64
CA THR A 466 16.07 20.47 4.08
C THR A 466 15.39 19.16 4.50
N LYS A 467 15.45 18.81 5.80
CA LYS A 467 14.78 17.60 6.33
C LYS A 467 13.32 17.56 5.90
N THR A 468 12.61 18.68 6.03
CA THR A 468 11.20 18.86 5.63
C THR A 468 10.96 18.66 4.14
N GLN A 469 11.83 19.19 3.28
CA GLN A 469 11.69 19.03 1.82
C GLN A 469 11.94 17.58 1.37
N ARG A 470 12.93 16.90 1.97
CA ARG A 470 13.33 15.54 1.58
C ARG A 470 12.21 14.51 1.75
N ARG A 471 11.26 14.77 2.66
CA ARG A 471 10.05 13.95 2.90
C ARG A 471 9.29 13.65 1.61
N LYS A 472 9.20 14.62 0.69
CA LYS A 472 8.44 14.54 -0.57
C LYS A 472 8.99 13.45 -1.48
N HIS A 473 8.30 12.30 -1.54
CA HIS A 473 8.65 11.19 -2.42
C HIS A 473 8.77 11.64 -3.89
N ASN A 474 9.87 11.25 -4.52
CA ASN A 474 10.14 11.50 -5.93
C ASN A 474 9.09 10.83 -6.83
N THR A 475 9.00 11.30 -8.07
CA THR A 475 8.14 10.69 -9.10
C THR A 475 8.53 9.24 -9.34
N ARG A 476 9.84 8.96 -9.43
CA ARG A 476 10.40 7.61 -9.58
C ARG A 476 11.68 7.46 -8.77
N VAL A 477 12.16 6.23 -8.66
CA VAL A 477 13.43 5.88 -8.03
C VAL A 477 14.43 5.39 -9.09
N GLN A 478 15.71 5.65 -8.87
CA GLN A 478 16.81 5.32 -9.78
C GLN A 478 17.55 4.05 -9.34
N MET A 479 17.67 3.83 -8.03
CA MET A 479 18.53 2.79 -7.46
C MET A 479 17.76 1.61 -6.82
N LEU A 480 18.47 0.50 -6.57
CA LEU A 480 18.02 -0.55 -5.64
C LEU A 480 18.80 -0.41 -4.32
N PRO A 481 18.13 -0.48 -3.14
CA PRO A 481 18.82 -0.48 -1.84
C PRO A 481 19.61 -1.77 -1.62
N PRO A 482 20.61 -1.79 -0.71
CA PRO A 482 21.51 -2.93 -0.47
C PRO A 482 20.88 -4.09 0.32
N CYS A 483 19.60 -4.37 0.09
CA CYS A 483 18.83 -5.42 0.76
C CYS A 483 19.13 -6.83 0.19
N ASN A 484 18.54 -7.88 0.79
CA ASN A 484 18.70 -9.25 0.26
C ASN A 484 18.12 -9.36 -1.17
N PRO A 485 18.79 -10.01 -2.15
CA PRO A 485 18.30 -10.15 -3.52
C PRO A 485 16.97 -10.91 -3.66
N THR A 486 16.46 -11.59 -2.62
CA THR A 486 15.12 -12.21 -2.60
C THR A 486 14.05 -11.35 -1.89
N MET A 487 14.32 -10.09 -1.57
CA MET A 487 13.42 -9.21 -0.80
C MET A 487 12.12 -8.87 -1.54
N ASP A 488 11.00 -8.78 -0.81
CA ASP A 488 9.80 -8.13 -1.32
C ASP A 488 9.89 -6.61 -1.07
N LEU A 489 10.14 -5.84 -2.14
CA LEU A 489 10.42 -4.41 -2.06
C LEU A 489 9.24 -3.60 -2.61
N MET A 490 8.63 -2.78 -1.76
CA MET A 490 7.59 -1.83 -2.14
C MET A 490 8.23 -0.52 -2.61
N ILE A 491 7.88 -0.06 -3.80
CA ILE A 491 8.37 1.21 -4.36
C ILE A 491 7.33 2.31 -4.08
N GLU A 492 7.69 3.25 -3.22
CA GLU A 492 6.81 4.28 -2.63
C GLU A 492 6.69 5.57 -3.48
N ALA A 493 7.03 5.49 -4.77
CA ALA A 493 7.11 6.65 -5.66
C ALA A 493 5.73 7.21 -6.09
N LYS A 494 5.69 8.43 -6.65
CA LYS A 494 4.42 9.04 -7.12
C LYS A 494 3.90 8.42 -8.44
N ASP A 495 4.78 8.00 -9.37
CA ASP A 495 4.45 7.42 -10.70
C ASP A 495 4.11 5.91 -10.66
N LYS A 496 3.99 5.34 -9.45
CA LYS A 496 3.57 3.96 -9.16
C LYS A 496 4.26 2.89 -10.01
N GLU A 497 3.53 2.18 -10.88
CA GLU A 497 4.10 1.08 -11.67
C GLU A 497 5.18 1.54 -12.66
N GLN A 498 5.18 2.81 -13.07
CA GLN A 498 6.19 3.37 -13.97
C GLN A 498 7.57 3.48 -13.29
N ALA A 499 7.60 3.66 -11.96
CA ALA A 499 8.84 3.62 -11.18
C ALA A 499 9.40 2.19 -11.07
N VAL A 500 8.54 1.19 -10.86
CA VAL A 500 8.93 -0.23 -10.92
C VAL A 500 9.50 -0.58 -12.31
N PHE A 501 8.84 -0.10 -13.37
CA PHE A 501 9.35 -0.26 -14.75
C PHE A 501 10.66 0.49 -15.01
N GLU A 502 11.00 1.54 -14.27
CA GLU A 502 12.30 2.21 -14.36
C GLU A 502 13.40 1.27 -13.84
N LEU A 503 13.25 0.75 -12.61
CA LEU A 503 14.18 -0.22 -12.03
C LEU A 503 14.34 -1.48 -12.90
N MET A 504 13.23 -2.04 -13.40
CA MET A 504 13.27 -3.21 -14.29
C MET A 504 14.03 -2.94 -15.59
N ARG A 505 13.94 -1.74 -16.15
CA ARG A 505 14.70 -1.33 -17.35
C ARG A 505 16.18 -1.08 -17.03
N THR A 506 16.46 -0.28 -16.01
CA THR A 506 17.82 0.12 -15.59
C THR A 506 18.69 -1.09 -15.26
N TYR A 507 18.17 -2.00 -14.44
CA TYR A 507 18.91 -3.19 -14.01
C TYR A 507 18.66 -4.43 -14.88
N LYS A 508 17.90 -4.30 -15.98
CA LYS A 508 17.54 -5.39 -16.90
C LYS A 508 16.95 -6.60 -16.16
N LEU A 509 16.07 -6.33 -15.21
CA LEU A 509 15.49 -7.37 -14.35
C LEU A 509 14.63 -8.34 -15.18
N PRO A 510 14.48 -9.62 -14.77
CA PRO A 510 13.99 -10.67 -15.66
C PRO A 510 12.48 -10.64 -16.02
N GLU A 511 11.98 -9.62 -16.73
CA GLU A 511 10.67 -9.72 -17.42
C GLU A 511 10.45 -8.80 -18.64
N LEU A 512 11.44 -8.71 -19.54
CA LEU A 512 11.27 -8.13 -20.89
C LEU A 512 11.38 -9.17 -22.04
N ASP A 513 12.21 -10.20 -21.91
CA ASP A 513 12.52 -11.11 -23.03
C ASP A 513 11.33 -11.94 -23.50
N GLY A 514 10.45 -12.34 -22.57
CA GLY A 514 9.20 -13.03 -22.91
C GLY A 514 8.29 -12.21 -23.85
N MET A 515 8.35 -10.87 -23.78
CA MET A 515 7.67 -9.99 -24.72
C MET A 515 8.44 -9.84 -26.03
N GLY A 516 9.78 -9.77 -25.99
CA GLY A 516 10.64 -9.81 -27.18
C GLY A 516 10.36 -11.05 -28.05
N GLU A 517 10.47 -12.23 -27.46
CA GLU A 517 10.19 -13.53 -28.07
C GLU A 517 8.75 -13.65 -28.56
N LYS A 518 7.73 -13.37 -27.73
CA LYS A 518 6.31 -13.50 -28.15
C LYS A 518 5.95 -12.52 -29.28
N LYS A 519 6.51 -11.30 -29.28
CA LYS A 519 6.29 -10.28 -30.33
C LYS A 519 7.07 -10.60 -31.61
N GLN A 520 8.29 -11.16 -31.51
CA GLN A 520 9.00 -11.73 -32.67
C GLN A 520 8.29 -12.97 -33.22
N ARG A 521 7.83 -13.92 -32.40
CA ARG A 521 7.07 -15.11 -32.83
C ARG A 521 5.76 -14.72 -33.52
N ARG A 522 5.02 -13.72 -33.03
CA ARG A 522 3.86 -13.15 -33.74
C ARG A 522 4.24 -12.56 -35.10
N ARG A 523 5.28 -11.71 -35.17
CA ARG A 523 5.77 -11.15 -36.44
C ARG A 523 6.27 -12.22 -37.43
N ARG A 524 6.98 -13.25 -36.95
CA ARG A 524 7.46 -14.40 -37.75
C ARG A 524 6.31 -15.28 -38.24
N ARG A 525 5.23 -15.47 -37.46
CA ARG A 525 4.00 -16.15 -37.92
C ARG A 525 3.26 -15.31 -38.98
N GLN A 526 3.08 -14.01 -38.77
CA GLN A 526 2.46 -13.10 -39.75
C GLN A 526 3.26 -12.96 -41.06
N ARG A 527 4.57 -13.18 -41.03
CA ARG A 527 5.44 -13.24 -42.23
C ARG A 527 5.56 -14.64 -42.86
N ARG A 528 4.88 -15.66 -42.33
CA ARG A 528 4.82 -17.04 -42.87
C ARG A 528 3.40 -17.48 -43.27
N GLY A 529 2.44 -16.56 -43.21
CA GLY A 529 1.05 -16.72 -43.64
C GLY A 529 0.63 -15.58 -44.58
N ARG A 530 1.55 -15.21 -45.48
CA ARG A 530 1.44 -14.24 -46.57
C ARG A 530 2.40 -14.70 -47.67
#